data_AF-A0A1D2SJJ1-F1
#
_entry.id   AF-A0A1D2SJJ1-F1
#
_cell.length_a   1.000
_cell.length_b   1.000
_cell.length_c   1.000
_cell.angle_alpha   90.00
_cell.angle_beta   90.00
_cell.angle_gamma   90.00
#
_symmetry.space_group_name_H-M   'P 1'
#
loop_
_entity.id
_entity.type
_entity.pdbx_description
1 polymer ?
#
loop_
_entity_poly.entity_id
_entity_poly.type
_entity_poly.pdbx_seq_one_letter_code
_entity_poly.pdbx_strand_id
1 'polypeptide(L)'
;MPTSTVPIGPARIAGWLARGARDLSRAPLASLAHGLVFTAIALLAAIGTAWVGFCWLVVRASVGSGAAAAGASPVGGVDALLHLFADERGAALFVAWLVAGGLVAAIVFAIGVVSVPMLLERHVPLRDAVLASVRVVGERPFTMALWAAVIMLATLVAAITVVGWVLVVPLLGHASWYAYRDLVGEGAPLAAASPAAR
;
A
#
# COMPACT_ATOMS: atom_id res chain seq x y z
N MET A 1 8.69 35.31 7.88
CA MET A 1 8.91 34.47 6.69
C MET A 1 7.57 34.20 6.04
N PRO A 2 7.41 34.32 4.72
CA PRO A 2 6.16 33.95 4.08
C PRO A 2 6.00 32.44 4.24
N THR A 3 5.04 32.03 5.07
CA THR A 3 4.53 30.68 5.08
C THR A 3 3.96 30.45 3.69
N SER A 4 4.64 29.65 2.88
CA SER A 4 4.08 29.17 1.62
C SER A 4 2.93 28.24 1.97
N THR A 5 1.77 28.81 2.29
CA THR A 5 0.51 28.08 2.49
C THR A 5 -0.07 27.74 1.14
N VAL A 6 0.73 27.12 0.26
CA VAL A 6 0.14 26.43 -0.88
C VAL A 6 -0.60 25.24 -0.27
N PRO A 7 -1.94 25.20 -0.33
CA PRO A 7 -2.66 24.07 0.24
C PRO A 7 -2.18 22.81 -0.47
N ILE A 8 -1.90 21.74 0.29
CA ILE A 8 -1.62 20.44 -0.32
C ILE A 8 -2.93 19.87 -0.87
N GLY A 9 -3.33 20.40 -2.02
CA GLY A 9 -4.50 19.98 -2.77
C GLY A 9 -4.20 18.75 -3.64
N PRO A 10 -5.23 18.18 -4.27
CA PRO A 10 -5.12 16.98 -5.11
C PRO A 10 -4.12 17.15 -6.27
N ALA A 11 -3.89 18.38 -6.74
CA ALA A 11 -2.92 18.70 -7.79
C ALA A 11 -1.46 18.34 -7.43
N ARG A 12 -1.12 18.26 -6.14
CA ARG A 12 0.23 17.88 -5.68
C ARG A 12 0.56 16.42 -5.98
N ILE A 13 -0.44 15.53 -5.96
CA ILE A 13 -0.27 14.10 -6.21
C ILE A 13 0.26 13.84 -7.62
N ALA A 14 -0.30 14.53 -8.61
CA ALA A 14 0.20 14.47 -9.98
C ALA A 14 1.65 14.96 -10.06
N GLY A 15 2.01 15.98 -9.28
CA GLY A 15 3.38 16.47 -9.15
C GLY A 15 4.35 15.43 -8.57
N TRP A 16 3.94 14.67 -7.56
CA TRP A 16 4.73 13.58 -6.97
C TRP A 16 4.99 12.47 -7.98
N LEU A 17 3.93 12.02 -8.67
CA LEU A 17 4.04 11.02 -9.73
C LEU A 17 4.92 11.49 -10.89
N ALA A 18 4.76 12.73 -11.35
CA ALA A 18 5.55 13.28 -12.44
C ALA A 18 7.04 13.45 -12.07
N ARG A 19 7.35 13.77 -10.81
CA ARG A 19 8.74 13.77 -10.32
C ARG A 19 9.30 12.36 -10.23
N GLY A 20 8.54 11.40 -9.69
CA GLY A 20 8.94 10.00 -9.65
C GLY A 20 9.18 9.40 -11.04
N ALA A 21 8.32 9.70 -12.02
CA ALA A 21 8.47 9.26 -13.39
C ALA A 21 9.72 9.86 -14.08
N ARG A 22 10.03 11.13 -13.79
CA ARG A 22 11.25 11.77 -14.30
C ARG A 22 12.51 11.13 -13.73
N ASP A 23 12.52 10.76 -12.46
CA ASP A 23 13.68 10.11 -11.85
C ASP A 23 13.86 8.67 -12.34
N LEU A 24 12.75 7.93 -12.49
CA LEU A 24 12.74 6.64 -13.17
C LEU A 24 13.36 6.72 -14.58
N SER A 25 13.04 7.79 -15.32
CA SER A 25 13.55 8.02 -16.68
C SER A 25 15.02 8.45 -16.73
N ARG A 26 15.54 9.07 -15.67
CA ARG A 26 16.95 9.52 -15.58
C ARG A 26 17.90 8.39 -15.23
N ALA A 27 17.47 7.43 -14.42
CA ALA A 27 18.27 6.27 -13.99
C ALA A 27 17.46 4.96 -14.15
N PRO A 28 17.16 4.54 -15.40
CA PRO A 28 16.24 3.45 -15.65
C PRO A 28 16.79 2.11 -15.16
N LEU A 29 18.06 1.80 -15.40
CA LEU A 29 18.63 0.49 -15.03
C LEU A 29 18.59 0.22 -13.52
N ALA A 30 19.02 1.19 -12.71
CA ALA A 30 19.01 1.04 -11.24
C ALA A 30 17.58 0.92 -10.69
N SER A 31 16.67 1.74 -11.21
CA SER A 31 15.26 1.73 -10.79
C SER A 31 14.55 0.43 -11.20
N LEU A 32 14.79 -0.06 -12.41
CA LEU A 32 14.21 -1.32 -12.91
C LEU A 32 14.81 -2.53 -12.19
N ALA A 33 16.10 -2.53 -11.87
CA ALA A 33 16.72 -3.59 -11.07
C ALA A 33 16.07 -3.67 -9.68
N HIS A 34 15.83 -2.52 -9.04
CA HIS A 34 15.12 -2.46 -7.77
C HIS A 34 13.68 -2.98 -7.89
N GLY A 35 12.95 -2.53 -8.92
CA GLY A 35 11.60 -3.03 -9.23
C GLY A 35 11.56 -4.53 -9.48
N LEU A 36 12.56 -5.09 -10.17
CA LEU A 36 12.70 -6.52 -10.43
C LEU A 36 12.88 -7.31 -9.12
N VAL A 37 13.74 -6.85 -8.22
CA VAL A 37 13.98 -7.51 -6.92
C VAL A 37 12.69 -7.55 -6.09
N PHE A 38 11.99 -6.43 -5.97
CA PHE A 38 10.72 -6.39 -5.24
C PHE A 38 9.64 -7.26 -5.89
N THR A 39 9.55 -7.23 -7.21
CA THR A 39 8.61 -8.09 -7.96
C THR A 39 8.94 -9.56 -7.74
N ALA A 40 10.22 -9.95 -7.77
CA ALA A 40 10.65 -11.32 -7.50
C ALA A 40 10.30 -11.76 -6.07
N ILE A 41 10.56 -10.92 -5.06
CA ILE A 41 10.17 -11.19 -3.67
C ILE A 41 8.65 -11.38 -3.56
N ALA A 42 7.86 -10.52 -4.20
CA ALA A 42 6.41 -10.60 -4.16
C ALA A 42 5.88 -11.86 -4.87
N LEU A 43 6.50 -12.27 -5.99
CA LEU A 43 6.18 -13.53 -6.66
C LEU A 43 6.52 -14.75 -5.79
N LEU A 44 7.67 -14.74 -5.10
CA LEU A 44 8.03 -15.80 -4.17
C LEU A 44 7.04 -15.91 -3.01
N ALA A 45 6.60 -14.78 -2.45
CA ALA A 45 5.56 -14.76 -1.43
C ALA A 45 4.25 -15.33 -1.96
N ALA A 46 3.83 -14.95 -3.17
CA ALA A 46 2.62 -15.47 -3.81
C ALA A 46 2.70 -17.00 -4.06
N ILE A 47 3.85 -17.49 -4.53
CA ILE A 47 4.12 -18.93 -4.68
C ILE A 47 4.02 -19.63 -3.32
N GLY A 48 4.59 -19.05 -2.27
CA GLY A 48 4.47 -19.58 -0.91
C GLY A 48 3.03 -19.67 -0.42
N THR A 49 2.22 -18.61 -0.63
CA THR A 49 0.78 -18.64 -0.30
C THR A 49 0.02 -19.68 -1.12
N ALA A 50 0.32 -19.80 -2.41
CA ALA A 50 -0.28 -20.81 -3.28
C ALA A 50 0.07 -22.23 -2.83
N TRP A 51 1.32 -22.45 -2.41
CA TRP A 51 1.77 -23.72 -1.85
C TRP A 51 1.04 -24.09 -0.56
N VAL A 52 0.89 -23.14 0.37
CA VAL A 52 0.10 -23.35 1.60
C VAL A 52 -1.36 -23.69 1.27
N GLY A 53 -1.96 -23.00 0.29
CA GLY A 53 -3.30 -23.31 -0.19
C GLY A 53 -3.41 -24.71 -0.81
N PHE A 54 -2.42 -25.11 -1.60
CA PHE A 54 -2.34 -26.47 -2.16
C PHE A 54 -2.23 -27.54 -1.06
N CYS A 55 -1.34 -27.34 -0.09
CA CYS A 55 -1.21 -28.24 1.06
C CYS A 55 -2.54 -28.37 1.84
N TRP A 56 -3.24 -27.26 2.06
CA TRP A 56 -4.55 -27.26 2.70
C TRP A 56 -5.58 -28.10 1.92
N LEU A 57 -5.59 -28.00 0.59
CA LEU A 57 -6.45 -28.82 -0.28
C LEU A 57 -6.12 -30.31 -0.20
N VAL A 58 -4.83 -30.67 -0.20
CA VAL A 58 -4.38 -32.06 -0.09
C VAL A 58 -4.81 -32.67 1.25
N VAL A 59 -4.64 -31.94 2.36
CA VAL A 59 -5.09 -32.37 3.68
C VAL A 59 -6.61 -32.56 3.69
N ARG A 60 -7.37 -31.61 3.13
CA ARG A 60 -8.83 -31.72 3.03
C ARG A 60 -9.28 -32.95 2.24
N ALA A 61 -8.59 -33.28 1.14
CA ALA A 61 -8.89 -34.45 0.32
C ALA A 61 -8.53 -35.76 1.03
N SER A 62 -7.43 -35.77 1.79
CA SER A 62 -6.91 -36.96 2.48
C SER A 62 -7.72 -37.36 3.71
N VAL A 63 -8.35 -36.40 4.39
CA VAL A 63 -9.10 -36.67 5.64
C VAL A 63 -10.49 -37.29 5.38
N GLY A 64 -10.94 -37.37 4.12
CA GLY A 64 -12.24 -37.94 3.79
C GLY A 64 -13.39 -37.03 4.20
N SER A 65 -14.20 -36.65 3.23
CA SER A 65 -15.35 -35.76 3.38
C SER A 65 -16.49 -36.38 4.22
N GLY A 66 -16.43 -36.26 5.55
CA GLY A 66 -17.65 -36.32 6.35
C GLY A 66 -18.57 -35.16 5.97
N ALA A 67 -19.80 -35.45 5.50
CA ALA A 67 -21.02 -34.66 5.24
C ALA A 67 -20.98 -33.12 4.96
N ALA A 68 -20.03 -32.37 5.50
CA ALA A 68 -19.77 -30.96 5.22
C ALA A 68 -19.20 -30.69 3.79
N ALA A 69 -18.95 -31.73 2.99
CA ALA A 69 -18.49 -31.58 1.61
C ALA A 69 -19.62 -31.47 0.57
N ALA A 70 -20.86 -31.82 0.93
CA ALA A 70 -21.99 -31.78 -0.01
C ALA A 70 -22.47 -30.36 -0.34
N GLY A 71 -22.02 -29.33 0.40
CA GLY A 71 -22.37 -27.92 0.15
C GLY A 71 -21.26 -27.08 -0.45
N ALA A 72 -20.04 -27.62 -0.57
CA ALA A 72 -18.91 -26.90 -1.15
C ALA A 72 -18.71 -27.34 -2.59
N SER A 73 -19.68 -27.01 -3.45
CA SER A 73 -19.45 -27.04 -4.89
C SER A 73 -18.16 -26.27 -5.21
N PRO A 74 -17.28 -26.78 -6.08
CA PRO A 74 -16.06 -26.09 -6.50
C PRO A 74 -16.47 -24.99 -7.47
N VAL A 75 -17.32 -24.06 -7.03
CA VAL A 75 -17.53 -22.82 -7.76
C VAL A 75 -16.33 -21.97 -7.37
N GLY A 76 -15.24 -22.19 -8.08
CA GLY A 76 -14.05 -21.34 -8.07
C GLY A 76 -13.86 -20.85 -9.50
N GLY A 77 -13.73 -19.53 -9.67
CA GLY A 77 -13.65 -18.90 -10.97
C GLY A 77 -14.61 -17.73 -11.11
N VAL A 78 -14.76 -17.22 -12.33
CA VAL A 78 -15.61 -16.07 -12.64
C VAL A 78 -17.08 -16.37 -12.31
N ASP A 79 -17.56 -17.59 -12.53
CA ASP A 79 -18.94 -17.97 -12.22
C ASP A 79 -19.26 -17.88 -10.72
N ALA A 80 -18.31 -18.26 -9.86
CA ALA A 80 -18.46 -18.14 -8.41
C ALA A 80 -18.56 -16.70 -7.97
N LEU A 81 -17.73 -15.86 -8.57
CA LEU A 81 -17.71 -14.42 -8.34
C LEU A 81 -19.02 -13.79 -8.81
N LEU A 82 -19.52 -14.18 -9.99
CA LEU A 82 -20.79 -13.69 -10.53
C LEU A 82 -21.97 -14.13 -9.66
N HIS A 83 -21.99 -15.37 -9.17
CA HIS A 83 -23.00 -15.85 -8.23
C HIS A 83 -22.93 -15.12 -6.88
N LEU A 84 -21.74 -14.79 -6.37
CA LEU A 84 -21.55 -13.99 -5.16
C LEU A 84 -22.15 -12.58 -5.30
N PHE A 85 -22.00 -11.97 -6.48
CA PHE A 85 -22.56 -10.63 -6.75
C PHE A 85 -24.05 -10.65 -7.10
N ALA A 86 -24.56 -11.75 -7.65
CA ALA A 86 -25.98 -11.92 -7.97
C ALA A 86 -26.85 -12.16 -6.73
N ASP A 87 -26.27 -12.73 -5.66
CA ASP A 87 -26.94 -12.92 -4.38
C ASP A 87 -26.78 -11.67 -3.49
N GLU A 88 -27.88 -11.08 -3.03
CA GLU A 88 -27.84 -9.86 -2.20
C GLU A 88 -27.04 -10.08 -0.90
N ARG A 89 -27.12 -11.29 -0.33
CA ARG A 89 -26.37 -11.65 0.86
C ARG A 89 -24.89 -11.80 0.56
N GLY A 90 -24.54 -12.41 -0.57
CA GLY A 90 -23.17 -12.48 -1.08
C GLY A 90 -22.55 -11.09 -1.31
N ALA A 91 -23.29 -10.18 -1.94
CA ALA A 91 -22.87 -8.80 -2.17
C ALA A 91 -22.62 -8.04 -0.85
N ALA A 92 -23.51 -8.17 0.14
CA ALA A 92 -23.35 -7.55 1.45
C ALA A 92 -22.09 -8.06 2.18
N LEU A 93 -21.81 -9.37 2.11
CA LEU A 93 -20.60 -9.96 2.69
C LEU A 93 -19.33 -9.48 1.99
N PHE A 94 -19.36 -9.35 0.66
CA PHE A 94 -18.25 -8.80 -0.11
C PHE A 94 -17.93 -7.36 0.29
N VAL A 95 -18.95 -6.50 0.39
CA VAL A 95 -18.78 -5.11 0.85
C VAL A 95 -18.23 -5.06 2.28
N ALA A 96 -18.76 -5.89 3.19
CA ALA A 96 -18.26 -5.96 4.56
C ALA A 96 -16.78 -6.39 4.61
N TRP A 97 -16.40 -7.39 3.81
CA TRP A 97 -15.01 -7.84 3.68
C TRP A 97 -14.10 -6.74 3.11
N LEU A 98 -14.57 -6.03 2.08
CA LEU A 98 -13.83 -4.92 1.46
C LEU A 98 -13.62 -3.76 2.45
N VAL A 99 -14.65 -3.40 3.21
CA VAL A 99 -14.56 -2.36 4.25
C VAL A 99 -13.61 -2.78 5.36
N ALA A 100 -13.67 -4.03 5.82
CA ALA A 100 -12.76 -4.54 6.83
C ALA A 100 -11.30 -4.50 6.36
N GLY A 101 -11.02 -4.95 5.13
CA GLY A 101 -9.68 -4.86 4.54
C GLY A 101 -9.21 -3.41 4.34
N GLY A 102 -10.11 -2.53 3.88
CA GLY A 102 -9.84 -1.11 3.72
C GLY A 102 -9.50 -0.41 5.04
N LEU A 103 -10.15 -0.79 6.14
CA LEU A 103 -9.86 -0.25 7.47
C LEU A 103 -8.47 -0.66 7.95
N VAL A 104 -8.11 -1.94 7.80
CA VAL A 104 -6.76 -2.42 8.13
C VAL A 104 -5.71 -1.72 7.29
N ALA A 105 -5.95 -1.59 5.97
CA ALA A 105 -5.07 -0.87 5.07
C ALA A 105 -4.91 0.61 5.47
N ALA A 106 -6.00 1.28 5.86
CA ALA A 106 -5.97 2.66 6.31
C ALA A 106 -5.13 2.83 7.59
N ILE A 107 -5.23 1.90 8.55
CA ILE A 107 -4.42 1.92 9.77
C ILE A 107 -2.94 1.75 9.44
N VAL A 108 -2.60 0.75 8.62
CA VAL A 108 -1.21 0.48 8.20
C VAL A 108 -0.64 1.68 7.45
N PHE A 109 -1.42 2.26 6.54
CA PHE A 109 -1.03 3.46 5.80
C PHE A 109 -0.81 4.64 6.75
N ALA A 110 -1.72 4.88 7.69
CA ALA A 110 -1.63 6.01 8.62
C ALA A 110 -0.38 5.94 9.50
N ILE A 111 0.02 4.74 9.91
CA ILE A 111 1.21 4.51 10.74
C ILE A 111 2.49 4.48 9.89
N GLY A 112 2.44 4.05 8.63
CA GLY A 112 3.65 3.76 7.84
C GLY A 112 4.12 4.88 6.91
N VAL A 113 3.19 5.63 6.32
CA VAL A 113 3.46 6.46 5.12
C VAL A 113 4.58 7.50 5.32
N VAL A 114 4.71 8.07 6.52
CA VAL A 114 5.79 9.00 6.86
C VAL A 114 6.83 8.37 7.78
N SER A 115 6.47 7.39 8.61
CA SER A 115 7.36 6.88 9.65
C SER A 115 8.61 6.19 9.09
N VAL A 116 8.45 5.34 8.08
CA VAL A 116 9.57 4.62 7.46
C VAL A 116 10.63 5.58 6.88
N PRO A 117 10.29 6.51 5.97
CA PRO A 117 11.28 7.45 5.44
C PRO A 117 11.83 8.39 6.52
N MET A 118 11.03 8.77 7.52
CA MET A 118 11.50 9.60 8.62
C MET A 118 12.55 8.91 9.49
N LEU A 119 12.39 7.61 9.76
CA LEU A 119 13.39 6.81 10.50
C LEU A 119 14.67 6.59 9.70
N LEU A 120 14.57 6.54 8.37
CA LEU A 120 15.72 6.37 7.48
C LEU A 120 16.51 7.68 7.30
N GLU A 121 15.82 8.82 7.18
CA GLU A 121 16.47 10.12 6.96
C GLU A 121 16.86 10.80 8.28
N ARG A 122 16.12 10.56 9.37
CA ARG A 122 16.28 11.28 10.64
C ARG A 122 16.52 10.31 11.80
N HIS A 123 17.42 10.69 12.69
CA HIS A 123 17.71 9.96 13.93
C HIS A 123 16.65 10.28 15.00
N VAL A 124 15.40 9.88 14.75
CA VAL A 124 14.25 10.06 15.65
C VAL A 124 13.78 8.71 16.20
N PRO A 125 13.23 8.66 17.43
CA PRO A 125 12.70 7.41 17.95
C PRO A 125 11.40 7.02 17.22
N LEU A 126 11.14 5.71 17.14
CA LEU A 126 9.98 5.12 16.45
C LEU A 126 8.65 5.78 16.81
N ARG A 127 8.43 6.03 18.11
CA ARG A 127 7.18 6.65 18.59
C ARG A 127 6.93 8.02 17.93
N ASP A 128 7.97 8.84 17.78
CA ASP A 128 7.86 10.21 17.30
C ASP A 128 7.59 10.18 15.78
N ALA A 129 8.19 9.23 15.07
CA ALA A 129 7.94 8.98 13.66
C ALA A 129 6.50 8.50 13.39
N VAL A 130 5.97 7.60 14.24
CA VAL A 130 4.57 7.11 14.14
C VAL A 130 3.57 8.22 14.44
N LEU A 131 3.78 8.98 15.51
CA LEU A 131 2.92 10.11 15.86
C LEU A 131 2.91 11.17 14.76
N ALA A 132 4.06 11.46 14.15
CA ALA A 132 4.16 12.35 13.00
C ALA A 132 3.35 11.85 11.80
N SER A 133 3.41 10.55 11.49
CA SER A 133 2.67 9.94 10.38
C SER A 133 1.15 10.02 10.60
N VAL A 134 0.67 9.63 11.79
CA VAL A 134 -0.75 9.70 12.13
C VAL A 134 -1.24 11.16 12.10
N ARG A 135 -0.43 12.10 12.60
CA ARG A 135 -0.75 13.53 12.58
C ARG A 135 -0.87 14.07 11.16
N VAL A 136 0.08 13.76 10.27
CA VAL A 136 0.05 14.17 8.85
C VAL A 136 -1.23 13.68 8.17
N VAL A 137 -1.66 12.45 8.47
CA VAL A 137 -2.87 11.86 7.92
C VAL A 137 -4.13 12.49 8.49
N GLY A 138 -4.15 12.77 9.80
CA GLY A 138 -5.27 13.44 10.47
C GLY A 138 -5.45 14.91 10.08
N GLU A 139 -4.37 15.64 9.79
CA GLU A 139 -4.42 17.04 9.38
C GLU A 139 -4.91 17.21 7.92
N ARG A 140 -4.69 16.21 7.06
CA ARG A 140 -4.99 16.26 5.62
C ARG A 140 -5.62 14.95 5.10
N PRO A 141 -6.77 14.53 5.65
CA PRO A 141 -7.33 13.19 5.40
C PRO A 141 -7.72 12.98 3.93
N PHE A 142 -8.27 14.01 3.27
CA PHE A 142 -8.67 13.90 1.87
C PHE A 142 -7.48 13.65 0.93
N THR A 143 -6.42 14.45 1.05
CA THR A 143 -5.22 14.31 0.22
C THR A 143 -4.53 12.97 0.47
N MET A 144 -4.48 12.52 1.73
CA MET A 144 -3.89 11.24 2.09
C MET A 144 -4.73 10.05 1.59
N ALA A 145 -6.05 10.13 1.68
CA ALA A 145 -6.96 9.12 1.14
C ALA A 145 -6.82 9.01 -0.39
N LEU A 146 -6.73 10.15 -1.09
CA LEU A 146 -6.51 10.16 -2.54
C LEU A 146 -5.13 9.57 -2.90
N TRP A 147 -4.09 9.85 -2.12
CA TRP A 147 -2.77 9.24 -2.32
C TRP A 147 -2.79 7.73 -2.11
N ALA A 148 -3.44 7.26 -1.03
CA ALA A 148 -3.64 5.83 -0.79
C ALA A 148 -4.43 5.17 -1.94
N ALA A 149 -5.47 5.83 -2.45
CA ALA A 149 -6.24 5.34 -3.58
C ALA A 149 -5.39 5.25 -4.87
N VAL A 150 -4.53 6.23 -5.13
CA VAL A 150 -3.59 6.20 -6.26
C VAL A 150 -2.61 5.03 -6.14
N ILE A 151 -2.02 4.80 -4.97
CA ILE A 151 -1.13 3.65 -4.73
C ILE A 151 -1.89 2.35 -4.98
N MET A 152 -3.09 2.21 -4.40
CA MET A 152 -3.94 1.02 -4.54
C MET A 152 -4.27 0.74 -6.00
N LEU A 153 -4.79 1.74 -6.74
CA LEU A 153 -5.18 1.58 -8.14
C LEU A 153 -3.98 1.33 -9.05
N ALA A 154 -2.87 2.05 -8.84
CA ALA A 154 -1.65 1.83 -9.61
C ALA A 154 -1.13 0.40 -9.41
N THR A 155 -1.14 -0.11 -8.17
CA THR A 155 -0.71 -1.48 -7.84
C THR A 155 -1.67 -2.52 -8.44
N LEU A 156 -2.98 -2.28 -8.40
CA LEU A 156 -3.99 -3.17 -8.96
C LEU A 156 -3.87 -3.25 -10.49
N VAL A 157 -3.73 -2.12 -11.17
CA VAL A 157 -3.50 -2.07 -12.63
C VAL A 157 -2.17 -2.74 -12.97
N ALA A 158 -1.13 -2.51 -12.17
CA ALA A 158 0.16 -3.13 -12.36
C ALA A 158 0.08 -4.66 -12.19
N ALA A 159 -0.77 -5.17 -11.30
CA ALA A 159 -0.94 -6.61 -11.06
C ALA A 159 -1.51 -7.38 -12.26
N ILE A 160 -2.06 -6.69 -13.26
CA ILE A 160 -2.50 -7.31 -14.53
C ILE A 160 -1.31 -7.98 -15.23
N THR A 161 -0.10 -7.43 -15.09
CA THR A 161 1.11 -7.97 -15.73
C THR A 161 2.29 -7.97 -14.77
N VAL A 162 3.14 -9.00 -14.82
CA VAL A 162 4.36 -9.02 -13.98
C VAL A 162 5.28 -7.82 -14.31
N VAL A 163 5.33 -7.42 -15.58
CA VAL A 163 6.08 -6.24 -16.04
C VAL A 163 5.53 -4.96 -15.43
N GLY A 164 4.21 -4.86 -15.24
CA GLY A 164 3.56 -3.73 -14.58
C GLY A 164 4.13 -3.48 -13.19
N TRP A 165 4.34 -4.53 -12.38
CA TRP A 165 4.95 -4.40 -11.05
C TRP A 165 6.40 -3.91 -11.09
N VAL A 166 7.20 -4.38 -12.05
CA VAL A 166 8.59 -3.93 -12.23
C VAL A 166 8.67 -2.43 -12.48
N LEU A 167 7.68 -1.85 -13.15
CA LEU A 167 7.62 -0.41 -13.45
C LEU A 167 6.99 0.41 -12.32
N VAL A 168 5.90 -0.07 -11.75
CA VAL A 168 5.09 0.70 -10.79
C VAL A 168 5.73 0.74 -9.41
N VAL A 169 6.42 -0.32 -8.97
CA VAL A 169 7.11 -0.33 -7.67
C VAL A 169 8.14 0.80 -7.54
N PRO A 170 9.13 0.95 -8.45
CA PRO A 170 10.10 2.05 -8.34
C PRO A 170 9.46 3.41 -8.57
N LEU A 171 8.46 3.51 -9.45
CA LEU A 171 7.71 4.76 -9.68
C LEU A 171 7.04 5.26 -8.39
N LEU A 172 6.29 4.38 -7.71
CA LEU A 172 5.61 4.72 -6.46
C LEU A 172 6.60 4.98 -5.33
N GLY A 173 7.74 4.29 -5.31
CA GLY A 173 8.82 4.56 -4.36
C GLY A 173 9.35 6.00 -4.47
N HIS A 174 9.74 6.41 -5.68
CA HIS A 174 10.20 7.78 -5.92
C HIS A 174 9.11 8.82 -5.65
N ALA A 175 7.88 8.56 -6.09
CA ALA A 175 6.76 9.46 -5.83
C ALA A 175 6.46 9.59 -4.33
N SER A 176 6.54 8.49 -3.57
CA SER A 176 6.36 8.48 -2.11
C SER A 176 7.45 9.27 -1.39
N TRP A 177 8.69 9.25 -1.89
CA TRP A 177 9.77 10.10 -1.38
C TRP A 177 9.42 11.59 -1.53
N TYR A 178 8.92 12.00 -2.71
CA TYR A 178 8.47 13.38 -2.91
C TYR A 178 7.25 13.75 -2.08
N ALA A 179 6.31 12.81 -1.91
CA ALA A 179 5.18 13.00 -1.01
C ALA A 179 5.66 13.22 0.43
N TYR A 180 6.57 12.37 0.93
CA TYR A 180 7.18 12.53 2.24
C TYR A 180 7.86 13.89 2.42
N ARG A 181 8.69 14.31 1.46
CA ARG A 181 9.40 15.59 1.53
C ARG A 181 8.46 16.79 1.52
N ASP A 182 7.42 16.77 0.70
CA ASP A 182 6.42 17.85 0.69
C ASP A 182 5.62 17.87 2.00
N LEU A 183 5.22 16.69 2.52
CA LEU A 183 4.40 16.57 3.72
C LEU A 183 5.14 16.98 5.00
N VAL A 184 6.38 16.54 5.17
CA VAL A 184 7.19 16.84 6.35
C VAL A 184 7.94 18.16 6.19
N GLY A 185 8.34 18.53 4.97
CA GLY A 185 9.01 19.81 4.67
C GLY A 185 8.11 21.03 4.90
N GLU A 186 6.80 20.90 4.74
CA GLU A 186 5.83 21.96 5.07
C GLU A 186 5.25 21.84 6.49
N GLY A 187 5.40 20.68 7.16
CA GLY A 187 4.66 20.32 8.38
C GLY A 187 5.48 20.21 9.68
N ALA A 188 6.80 20.42 9.67
CA ALA A 188 7.61 20.21 10.88
C ALA A 188 8.05 21.54 11.55
N PRO A 189 7.32 22.04 12.57
CA PRO A 189 8.00 22.62 13.71
C PRO A 189 8.84 21.50 14.31
N LEU A 190 10.16 21.64 14.21
CA LEU A 190 11.11 20.92 15.05
C LEU A 190 10.83 21.37 16.49
N ALA A 191 9.86 20.76 17.16
CA ALA A 191 9.63 21.00 18.57
C ALA A 191 10.88 20.52 19.33
N ALA A 192 11.69 21.50 19.71
CA ALA A 192 12.82 21.45 20.60
C ALA A 192 13.96 20.52 20.14
N ALA A 193 15.02 21.16 19.61
CA ALA A 193 16.37 20.78 20.00
C ALA A 193 16.35 20.48 21.52
N SER A 194 16.51 19.21 21.90
CA SER A 194 16.57 18.83 23.30
C SER A 194 17.78 19.54 23.93
N PRO A 195 17.60 20.47 24.90
CA PRO A 195 18.70 20.97 25.69
C PRO A 195 18.95 19.96 26.81
N ALA A 196 19.49 18.79 26.47
CA ALA A 196 19.87 17.77 27.44
C ALA A 196 21.25 17.19 27.07
N ALA A 197 22.22 18.09 27.01
CA ALA A 197 23.63 17.81 27.19
C ALA A 197 24.17 18.85 28.17
N ARG A 198 23.86 18.66 29.46
CA ARG A 198 24.59 19.20 30.61
C ARG A 198 24.53 18.19 31.73
#